data_AF-A0A158NUI5-F1
#
_entry.id   AF-A0A158NUI5-F1
#
_cell.length_a   1.000
_cell.length_b   1.000
_cell.length_c   1.000
_cell.angle_alpha   90.00
_cell.angle_beta   90.00
_cell.angle_gamma   90.00
#
_symmetry.space_group_name_H-M   'P 1'
#
loop_
_entity.id
_entity.type
_entity.pdbx_description
1 polymer ?
#
loop_
_entity_poly.entity_id
_entity_poly.type
_entity_poly.pdbx_seq_one_letter_code
_entity_poly.pdbx_strand_id
1 'polypeptide(L)'
;MYFAKDSNASYETKKDCRTCKNATQATNKICAVYGEDAVGKRIMRKWFARFKTGDFNLEDQECPGRPSTTDEDQIKRLIENNLRYTTRKLAEMLNMSKSTIHKYFVKLGYINRFDVWIPHDLTKKNLMDHIFICDSINAREDIIFEWDWKGILYYELLPNNEINSEEYCSQLDELKTAIEKRPEIANRKIVVFHQNNARPCVFDNPTKVVEARLGCSTPYSDL
;
A
#
# COMPACT_ATOMS: atom_id res chain seq x y z
N MET A 1 12.94 2.47 42.60
CA MET A 1 13.65 3.71 42.95
C MET A 1 14.79 3.84 41.97
N TYR A 2 14.54 4.58 40.88
CA TYR A 2 15.49 4.75 39.79
C TYR A 2 16.51 5.81 40.22
N PHE A 3 17.79 5.51 40.07
CA PHE A 3 18.84 6.50 40.27
C PHE A 3 18.58 7.67 39.32
N ALA A 4 18.52 8.87 39.89
CA ALA A 4 18.39 10.11 39.15
C ALA A 4 19.53 10.22 38.13
N LYS A 5 19.19 10.73 36.95
CA LYS A 5 20.10 11.02 35.83
C LYS A 5 21.00 12.22 36.14
N ASP A 6 21.60 12.28 37.32
CA ASP A 6 22.63 13.25 37.61
C ASP A 6 23.93 12.72 37.00
N SER A 7 24.29 13.25 35.84
CA SER A 7 25.51 12.90 35.09
C SER A 7 26.78 12.99 35.93
N ASN A 8 26.80 13.86 36.95
CA ASN A 8 27.90 13.98 37.92
C ASN A 8 27.99 12.79 38.89
N ALA A 9 26.87 12.31 39.44
CA ALA A 9 26.86 11.20 40.38
C ALA A 9 27.36 9.89 39.73
N SER A 10 27.02 9.68 38.45
CA SER A 10 27.47 8.51 37.69
C SER A 10 28.98 8.54 37.37
N TYR A 11 29.55 9.72 37.10
CA TYR A 11 31.00 9.86 36.92
C TYR A 11 31.78 9.64 38.22
N GLU A 12 31.28 10.18 39.33
CA GLU A 12 31.92 10.04 40.64
C GLU A 12 31.89 8.60 41.15
N THR A 13 30.78 7.88 40.99
CA THR A 13 30.69 6.45 41.35
C THR A 13 31.70 5.60 40.55
N LYS A 14 31.91 5.90 39.27
CA LYS A 14 32.92 5.25 38.43
C LYS A 14 34.34 5.57 38.89
N LYS A 15 34.62 6.83 39.24
CA LYS A 15 35.91 7.29 39.79
C LYS A 15 36.21 6.62 41.13
N ASP A 16 35.22 6.54 42.02
CA ASP A 16 35.36 5.92 43.34
C ASP A 16 35.53 4.41 43.26
N CYS A 17 34.86 3.73 42.34
CA CYS A 17 35.09 2.30 42.10
C CYS A 17 36.50 2.00 41.58
N ARG A 18 37.14 2.93 40.86
CA ARG A 18 38.54 2.79 40.42
C ARG A 18 39.55 3.04 41.54
N THR A 19 39.26 3.97 42.44
CA THR A 19 40.18 4.34 43.54
C THR A 19 40.03 3.48 44.78
N CYS A 20 38.88 2.82 44.98
CA CYS A 20 38.62 2.00 46.16
C CYS A 20 39.13 0.56 46.00
N LYS A 21 39.69 0.02 47.09
CA LYS A 21 40.19 -1.37 47.14
C LYS A 21 39.05 -2.39 47.25
N ASN A 22 37.90 -1.98 47.81
CA ASN A 22 36.73 -2.83 48.01
C ASN A 22 35.42 -2.06 47.82
N ALA A 23 34.32 -2.80 47.63
CA ALA A 23 32.99 -2.22 47.40
C ALA A 23 32.45 -1.43 48.61
N THR A 24 32.84 -1.81 49.83
CA THR A 24 32.42 -1.13 51.07
C THR A 24 32.99 0.28 51.15
N GLN A 25 34.25 0.45 50.77
CA GLN A 25 34.93 1.76 50.73
C GLN A 25 34.30 2.66 49.68
N ALA A 26 33.94 2.13 48.50
CA ALA A 26 33.20 2.88 47.49
C ALA A 26 31.81 3.28 47.99
N THR A 27 31.10 2.37 48.66
CA THR A 27 29.78 2.65 49.24
C THR A 27 29.85 3.78 50.28
N ASN A 28 30.83 3.73 51.19
CA ASN A 28 30.99 4.74 52.23
C ASN A 28 31.34 6.12 51.65
N LYS A 29 32.17 6.19 50.61
CA LYS A 29 32.47 7.46 49.92
C LYS A 29 31.24 8.07 49.27
N ILE A 30 30.46 7.26 48.56
CA ILE A 30 29.22 7.72 47.92
C ILE A 30 28.22 8.16 48.98
N CYS A 31 28.04 7.40 50.07
CA CYS A 31 27.13 7.77 51.14
C CYS A 31 27.59 9.03 51.90
N ALA A 32 28.90 9.30 51.96
CA ALA A 32 29.42 10.53 52.55
C ALA A 32 29.09 11.80 51.73
N VAL A 33 28.97 11.68 50.40
CA VAL A 33 28.64 12.80 49.50
C VAL A 33 27.12 12.95 49.31
N TYR A 34 26.41 11.82 49.17
CA TYR A 34 25.01 11.80 48.74
C TYR A 34 24.00 11.36 49.83
N GLY A 35 24.47 10.99 51.03
CA GLY A 35 23.63 10.57 52.17
C GLY A 35 23.63 9.06 52.44
N GLU A 36 23.25 8.68 53.67
CA GLU A 36 23.44 7.31 54.21
C GLU A 36 22.67 6.22 53.46
N ASP A 37 21.58 6.57 52.76
CA ASP A 37 20.76 5.66 51.94
C ASP A 37 20.95 5.84 50.43
N ALA A 38 21.99 6.58 50.00
CA ALA A 38 22.21 6.89 48.59
C ALA A 38 22.37 5.63 47.73
N VAL A 39 23.08 4.60 48.21
CA VAL A 39 23.26 3.34 47.47
C VAL A 39 23.18 2.12 48.38
N GLY A 40 22.32 1.17 48.02
CA GLY A 40 22.29 -0.13 48.68
C GLY A 40 23.57 -0.94 48.48
N LYS A 41 24.13 -1.52 49.55
CA LYS A 41 25.35 -2.37 49.54
C LYS A 41 25.33 -3.47 48.46
N ARG A 42 24.15 -4.02 48.14
CA ARG A 42 23.98 -5.06 47.09
C ARG A 42 24.17 -4.49 45.68
N ILE A 43 23.63 -3.32 45.41
CA ILE A 43 23.76 -2.61 44.14
C ILE A 43 25.23 -2.26 43.92
N MET A 44 25.89 -1.76 44.96
CA MET A 44 27.28 -1.33 44.89
C MET A 44 28.26 -2.49 44.65
N ARG A 45 28.03 -3.66 45.27
CA ARG A 45 28.78 -4.88 44.96
C ARG A 45 28.59 -5.34 43.51
N LYS A 46 27.36 -5.30 42.98
CA LYS A 46 27.07 -5.68 41.58
C LYS A 46 27.81 -4.77 40.60
N TRP A 47 27.75 -3.46 40.81
CA TRP A 47 28.48 -2.48 39.98
C TRP A 47 29.99 -2.61 40.11
N PHE A 48 30.52 -2.79 41.32
CA PHE A 48 31.96 -2.96 41.54
C PHE A 48 32.50 -4.22 40.81
N ALA A 49 31.74 -5.32 40.82
CA ALA A 49 32.09 -6.52 40.07
C ALA A 49 32.09 -6.28 38.54
N ARG A 50 31.06 -5.61 37.99
CA ARG A 50 31.00 -5.24 36.56
C ARG A 50 32.18 -4.35 36.14
N PHE A 51 32.52 -3.35 36.96
CA PHE A 51 33.65 -2.46 36.67
C PHE A 51 35.00 -3.18 36.76
N LYS A 52 35.14 -4.19 37.63
CA LYS A 52 36.35 -5.04 37.69
C LYS A 52 36.53 -5.92 36.46
N THR A 53 35.44 -6.33 35.80
CA THR A 53 35.48 -7.07 34.55
C THR A 53 35.66 -6.17 33.31
N GLY A 54 35.86 -4.86 33.50
CA GLY A 54 36.04 -3.90 32.40
C GLY A 54 34.74 -3.45 31.72
N ASP A 55 33.58 -3.90 32.22
CA ASP A 55 32.28 -3.40 31.75
C ASP A 55 31.96 -2.08 32.45
N PHE A 56 32.20 -0.99 31.74
CA PHE A 56 31.91 0.38 32.19
C PHE A 56 30.61 0.94 31.63
N ASN A 57 29.74 0.10 31.05
CA ASN A 57 28.45 0.54 30.53
C ASN A 57 27.50 0.86 31.70
N LEU A 58 27.04 2.11 31.72
CA LEU A 58 26.15 2.65 32.75
C LEU A 58 24.67 2.46 32.39
N GLU A 59 24.38 2.13 31.13
CA GLU A 59 23.02 1.86 30.70
C GLU A 59 22.54 0.51 31.24
N ASP A 60 21.23 0.46 31.52
CA ASP A 60 20.57 -0.78 31.82
C ASP A 60 20.70 -1.71 30.61
N GLN A 61 21.09 -2.95 30.85
CA GLN A 61 21.04 -3.97 29.81
C GLN A 61 19.59 -4.17 29.37
N GLU A 62 19.40 -4.56 28.11
CA GLU A 62 18.08 -4.96 27.63
C GLU A 62 17.51 -5.99 28.59
N CYS A 63 16.47 -5.59 29.31
CA CYS A 63 15.76 -6.51 30.16
C CYS A 63 15.11 -7.53 29.22
N PRO A 64 15.37 -8.84 29.40
CA PRO A 64 14.57 -9.84 28.72
C PRO A 64 13.15 -9.63 29.23
N GLY A 65 12.33 -9.00 28.40
CA GLY A 65 10.97 -8.65 28.75
C GLY A 65 10.18 -9.92 29.06
N ARG A 66 8.91 -9.75 29.42
CA ARG A 66 8.02 -10.91 29.51
C ARG A 66 8.04 -11.64 28.17
N PRO A 67 8.39 -12.94 28.12
CA PRO A 67 8.37 -13.68 26.86
C PRO A 67 6.97 -13.57 26.25
N SER A 68 6.89 -13.13 25.00
CA SER A 68 5.61 -13.08 24.29
C SER A 68 5.08 -14.51 24.20
N THR A 69 3.94 -14.77 24.82
CA THR A 69 3.29 -16.09 24.80
C THR A 69 2.66 -16.41 23.44
N THR A 70 2.76 -15.50 22.46
CA THR A 70 2.01 -15.60 21.21
C THR A 70 2.89 -16.07 20.06
N ASP A 71 2.45 -17.11 19.37
CA ASP A 71 3.06 -17.66 18.17
C ASP A 71 2.77 -16.72 16.97
N GLU A 72 3.69 -15.78 16.72
CA GLU A 72 3.57 -14.77 15.66
C GLU A 72 3.47 -15.43 14.28
N ASP A 73 4.14 -16.57 14.10
CA ASP A 73 4.19 -17.31 12.83
C ASP A 73 2.86 -18.01 12.53
N GLN A 74 2.12 -18.44 13.55
CA GLN A 74 0.76 -18.94 13.37
C GLN A 74 -0.19 -17.84 12.88
N ILE A 75 -0.11 -16.64 13.46
CA ILE A 75 -0.93 -15.50 13.02
C ILE A 75 -0.62 -15.15 11.56
N LYS A 76 0.68 -15.08 11.21
CA LYS A 76 1.12 -14.73 9.86
C LYS A 76 0.62 -15.72 8.80
N ARG A 77 0.76 -17.02 9.07
CA ARG A 77 0.27 -18.08 8.16
C ARG A 77 -1.24 -18.00 7.92
N LEU A 78 -2.04 -17.69 8.94
CA LEU A 78 -3.49 -17.57 8.78
C LEU A 78 -3.89 -16.36 7.94
N ILE A 79 -3.16 -15.25 8.06
CA ILE A 79 -3.39 -14.04 7.24
C ILE A 79 -3.03 -14.32 5.78
N GLU A 80 -1.90 -14.99 5.52
CA GLU A 80 -1.45 -15.35 4.17
C GLU A 80 -2.43 -16.30 3.47
N ASN A 81 -3.06 -17.21 4.22
CA ASN A 81 -4.08 -18.11 3.67
C ASN A 81 -5.37 -17.38 3.27
N ASN A 82 -5.79 -16.37 4.03
CA ASN A 82 -6.96 -15.58 3.70
C ASN A 82 -6.91 -14.19 4.34
N LEU A 83 -6.71 -13.18 3.50
CA LEU A 83 -6.63 -11.77 3.90
C LEU A 83 -7.96 -11.19 4.42
N ARG A 84 -9.09 -11.90 4.24
CA ARG A 84 -10.42 -11.45 4.67
C ARG A 84 -10.80 -11.87 6.08
N TYR A 85 -9.92 -12.55 6.82
CA TYR A 85 -10.24 -12.91 8.19
C TYR A 85 -10.35 -11.69 9.09
N THR A 86 -11.47 -11.60 9.81
CA THR A 86 -11.66 -10.56 10.82
C THR A 86 -10.85 -10.84 12.08
N THR A 87 -10.49 -9.80 12.81
CA THR A 87 -9.82 -9.88 14.13
C THR A 87 -10.57 -10.81 15.09
N ARG A 88 -11.91 -10.79 15.06
CA ARG A 88 -12.75 -11.68 15.86
C ARG A 88 -12.62 -13.14 15.43
N LYS A 89 -12.64 -13.41 14.12
CA LYS A 89 -12.51 -14.79 13.62
C LYS A 89 -11.15 -15.38 13.97
N LEU A 90 -10.08 -14.61 13.82
CA LEU A 90 -8.74 -15.02 14.23
C LEU A 90 -8.63 -15.24 15.74
N ALA A 91 -9.32 -14.42 16.55
CA ALA A 91 -9.35 -14.57 18.01
C ALA A 91 -9.97 -15.91 18.41
N GLU A 92 -11.06 -16.28 17.76
CA GLU A 92 -11.74 -17.56 17.98
C GLU A 92 -10.88 -18.74 17.52
N MET A 93 -10.24 -18.63 16.34
CA MET A 93 -9.40 -19.71 15.78
C MET A 93 -8.14 -19.98 16.60
N LEU A 94 -7.48 -18.92 17.08
CA LEU A 94 -6.23 -19.02 17.84
C LEU A 94 -6.46 -19.04 19.35
N ASN A 95 -7.72 -18.98 19.80
CA ASN A 95 -8.11 -18.85 21.21
C ASN A 95 -7.36 -17.73 21.94
N MET A 96 -7.21 -16.59 21.26
CA MET A 96 -6.52 -15.41 21.78
C MET A 96 -7.48 -14.26 21.99
N SER A 97 -7.08 -13.30 22.84
CA SER A 97 -7.85 -12.08 22.96
C SER A 97 -7.79 -11.26 21.66
N LYS A 98 -8.91 -10.60 21.31
CA LYS A 98 -8.98 -9.72 20.14
C LYS A 98 -7.95 -8.59 20.21
N SER A 99 -7.64 -8.09 21.41
CA SER A 99 -6.65 -7.03 21.62
C SER A 99 -5.23 -7.51 21.33
N THR A 100 -4.90 -8.77 21.65
CA THR A 100 -3.62 -9.39 21.25
C THR A 100 -3.48 -9.38 19.73
N ILE A 101 -4.48 -9.87 19.00
CA ILE A 101 -4.45 -9.92 17.52
C ILE A 101 -4.38 -8.53 16.91
N HIS A 102 -5.10 -7.57 17.47
CA HIS A 102 -5.02 -6.18 17.00
C HIS A 102 -3.61 -5.60 17.18
N LYS A 103 -2.97 -5.81 18.34
CA LYS A 103 -1.57 -5.39 18.56
C LYS A 103 -0.62 -6.03 17.54
N TYR A 104 -0.87 -7.29 17.19
CA TYR A 104 -0.11 -7.99 16.16
C TYR A 104 -0.25 -7.36 14.78
N PHE A 105 -1.47 -7.03 14.37
CA PHE A 105 -1.70 -6.34 13.09
C PHE A 105 -0.95 -5.00 13.03
N VAL A 106 -1.01 -4.21 14.10
CA VAL A 106 -0.28 -2.93 14.18
C VAL A 106 1.23 -3.17 14.15
N LYS A 107 1.76 -4.15 14.89
CA LYS A 107 3.19 -4.50 14.93
C LYS A 107 3.72 -4.91 13.55
N LEU A 108 2.92 -5.65 12.78
CA LEU A 108 3.28 -6.14 11.44
C LEU A 108 2.98 -5.13 10.31
N GLY A 109 2.38 -3.97 10.63
CA GLY A 109 2.06 -2.94 9.65
C GLY A 109 0.84 -3.25 8.77
N TYR A 110 -0.01 -4.19 9.16
CA TYR A 110 -1.25 -4.46 8.44
C TYR A 110 -2.28 -3.36 8.70
N ILE A 111 -2.90 -2.90 7.62
CA ILE A 111 -4.00 -1.93 7.65
C ILE A 111 -5.27 -2.58 7.09
N ASN A 112 -6.41 -2.27 7.69
CA ASN A 112 -7.69 -2.71 7.15
C ASN A 112 -8.06 -1.82 5.95
N ARG A 113 -8.26 -2.43 4.79
CA ARG A 113 -8.77 -1.77 3.60
C ARG A 113 -10.11 -2.42 3.23
N PHE A 114 -11.07 -1.59 2.86
CA PHE A 114 -12.32 -2.08 2.30
C PHE A 114 -12.06 -2.75 0.95
N ASP A 115 -12.85 -3.77 0.65
CA ASP A 115 -12.84 -4.39 -0.67
C ASP A 115 -13.20 -3.35 -1.73
N VAL A 116 -12.59 -3.47 -2.91
CA VAL A 116 -12.93 -2.64 -4.07
C VAL A 116 -14.26 -3.14 -4.63
N TRP A 117 -15.20 -2.23 -4.87
CA TRP A 117 -16.45 -2.58 -5.52
C TRP A 117 -16.19 -2.95 -6.99
N ILE A 118 -16.57 -4.16 -7.36
CA ILE A 118 -16.46 -4.66 -8.74
C ILE A 118 -17.87 -4.62 -9.36
N PRO A 119 -18.08 -3.92 -10.49
CA PRO A 119 -19.42 -3.68 -11.03
C PRO A 119 -20.23 -4.93 -11.41
N HIS A 120 -19.56 -6.02 -11.74
CA HIS A 120 -20.19 -7.28 -12.14
C HIS A 120 -19.25 -8.46 -11.90
N ASP A 121 -19.83 -9.62 -11.61
CA ASP A 121 -19.08 -10.86 -11.54
C ASP A 121 -18.62 -11.26 -12.95
N LEU A 122 -17.32 -11.14 -13.20
CA LEU A 122 -16.71 -11.52 -14.47
C LEU A 122 -16.73 -13.05 -14.61
N THR A 123 -17.34 -13.55 -15.69
CA THR A 123 -17.22 -14.96 -16.05
C THR A 123 -15.81 -15.25 -16.57
N LYS A 124 -15.37 -16.52 -16.49
CA LYS A 124 -14.05 -16.93 -17.00
C LYS A 124 -13.82 -16.56 -18.46
N LYS A 125 -14.89 -16.62 -19.28
CA LYS A 125 -14.85 -16.22 -20.68
C LYS A 125 -14.59 -14.72 -20.81
N ASN A 126 -15.39 -13.90 -20.13
CA ASN A 126 -15.24 -12.44 -20.16
C ASN A 126 -13.86 -12.00 -19.64
N LEU A 127 -13.31 -12.69 -18.64
CA LEU A 127 -11.96 -12.42 -18.14
C LEU A 127 -10.90 -12.72 -19.20
N MET A 128 -10.97 -13.88 -19.86
CA MET A 128 -10.02 -14.24 -20.91
C MET A 128 -10.13 -13.32 -22.13
N ASP A 129 -11.34 -12.96 -22.54
CA ASP A 129 -11.57 -12.02 -23.64
C ASP A 129 -10.99 -10.64 -23.27
N HIS A 130 -11.19 -10.16 -22.04
CA HIS A 130 -10.64 -8.88 -21.58
C HIS A 130 -9.12 -8.87 -21.51
N ILE A 131 -8.49 -9.94 -21.00
CA ILE A 131 -7.03 -10.09 -20.97
C ILE A 131 -6.49 -10.09 -22.40
N PHE A 132 -7.09 -10.88 -23.30
CA PHE A 132 -6.68 -10.96 -24.69
C PHE A 132 -6.78 -9.61 -25.41
N ILE A 133 -7.87 -8.87 -25.18
CA ILE A 133 -8.06 -7.52 -25.71
C ILE A 133 -6.99 -6.57 -25.15
N CYS A 134 -6.77 -6.55 -23.83
CA CYS A 134 -5.75 -5.70 -23.21
C CYS A 134 -4.32 -6.03 -23.66
N ASP A 135 -3.97 -7.31 -23.81
CA ASP A 135 -2.65 -7.74 -24.28
C ASP A 135 -2.46 -7.37 -25.76
N SER A 136 -3.51 -7.50 -26.57
CA SER A 136 -3.50 -7.06 -27.97
C SER A 136 -3.38 -5.54 -28.07
N ILE A 137 -3.97 -4.79 -27.13
CA ILE A 137 -3.87 -3.33 -27.01
C ILE A 137 -2.47 -2.89 -26.58
N ASN A 138 -1.89 -3.55 -25.59
CA ASN A 138 -0.54 -3.21 -25.11
C ASN A 138 0.57 -3.58 -26.11
N ALA A 139 0.29 -4.46 -27.07
CA ALA A 139 1.27 -4.91 -28.05
C ALA A 139 1.41 -4.01 -29.29
N ARG A 140 0.51 -3.04 -29.53
CA ARG A 140 0.51 -2.20 -30.76
C ARG A 140 0.08 -0.78 -30.42
N GLU A 141 0.89 0.19 -30.85
CA GLU A 141 0.83 1.58 -30.35
C GLU A 141 -0.43 2.35 -30.76
N ASP A 142 -1.17 1.94 -31.80
CA ASP A 142 -2.36 2.66 -32.28
C ASP A 142 -3.55 1.72 -32.60
N ILE A 143 -4.62 1.83 -31.81
CA ILE A 143 -5.89 1.10 -32.01
C ILE A 143 -7.04 2.09 -31.89
N ILE A 144 -7.96 2.04 -32.87
CA ILE A 144 -9.25 2.73 -32.79
C ILE A 144 -10.25 1.73 -32.22
N PHE A 145 -10.84 2.03 -31.08
CA PHE A 145 -11.94 1.24 -30.52
C PHE A 145 -13.10 2.15 -30.14
N GLU A 146 -14.30 1.67 -30.43
CA GLU A 146 -15.55 2.35 -30.14
C GLU A 146 -16.42 1.44 -29.31
N TRP A 147 -17.08 1.99 -28.28
CA TRP A 147 -17.79 1.20 -27.28
C TRP A 147 -18.96 1.96 -26.67
N ASP A 148 -19.94 1.22 -26.15
CA ASP A 148 -21.05 1.74 -25.37
C ASP A 148 -21.14 1.05 -23.99
N TRP A 149 -22.14 1.42 -23.18
CA TRP A 149 -22.38 0.83 -21.87
C TRP A 149 -22.71 -0.68 -21.89
N LYS A 150 -22.96 -1.27 -23.06
CA LYS A 150 -23.15 -2.73 -23.24
C LYS A 150 -21.89 -3.44 -23.72
N GLY A 151 -20.91 -2.73 -24.27
CA GLY A 151 -19.61 -3.27 -24.65
C GLY A 151 -19.04 -2.65 -25.92
N ILE A 152 -18.03 -3.30 -26.49
CA ILE A 152 -17.33 -2.82 -27.68
C ILE A 152 -18.25 -2.91 -28.91
N LEU A 153 -18.32 -1.82 -29.67
CA LEU A 153 -19.07 -1.66 -30.93
C LEU A 153 -18.20 -2.01 -32.13
N TYR A 154 -16.98 -1.50 -32.13
CA TYR A 154 -16.02 -1.63 -33.21
C TYR A 154 -14.60 -1.57 -32.66
N TYR A 155 -13.68 -2.30 -33.26
CA TYR A 155 -12.25 -2.08 -33.05
C TYR A 155 -11.49 -2.39 -34.33
N GLU A 156 -10.49 -1.57 -34.62
CA GLU A 156 -9.57 -1.82 -35.74
C GLU A 156 -8.13 -1.61 -35.32
N LEU A 157 -7.30 -2.55 -35.75
CA LEU A 157 -5.87 -2.57 -35.48
C LEU A 157 -5.17 -1.93 -36.67
N LEU A 158 -4.63 -0.73 -36.48
CA LEU A 158 -3.91 -0.04 -37.54
C LEU A 158 -2.49 -0.66 -37.66
N PRO A 159 -2.09 -1.14 -38.85
CA PRO A 159 -0.79 -1.79 -39.03
C PRO A 159 0.38 -0.80 -39.11
N ASN A 160 0.14 0.46 -39.49
CA ASN A 160 1.12 1.53 -39.59
C ASN A 160 0.55 2.80 -38.96
N ASN A 161 1.36 3.51 -38.16
CA ASN A 161 1.00 4.66 -37.32
C ASN A 161 0.52 5.92 -38.10
N GLU A 162 0.11 5.79 -39.36
CA GLU A 162 -0.40 6.88 -40.20
C GLU A 162 -1.77 6.50 -40.76
N ILE A 163 -2.83 7.02 -40.15
CA ILE A 163 -4.20 6.88 -40.66
C ILE A 163 -4.34 7.79 -41.89
N ASN A 164 -4.59 7.20 -43.07
CA ASN A 164 -4.95 7.98 -44.25
C ASN A 164 -6.40 8.51 -44.11
N SER A 165 -6.70 9.68 -44.69
CA SER A 165 -8.05 10.28 -44.66
C SER A 165 -9.11 9.37 -45.28
N GLU A 166 -8.76 8.66 -46.36
CA GLU A 166 -9.65 7.74 -47.07
C GLU A 166 -9.97 6.48 -46.24
N GLU A 167 -9.00 6.00 -45.48
CA GLU A 167 -9.13 4.85 -44.57
C GLU A 167 -10.02 5.22 -43.39
N TYR A 168 -9.77 6.38 -42.76
CA TYR A 168 -10.61 6.92 -41.69
C TYR A 168 -12.08 7.13 -42.10
N CYS A 169 -12.29 7.62 -43.32
CA CYS A 169 -13.63 7.78 -43.88
C CYS A 169 -14.35 6.44 -44.04
N SER A 170 -13.65 5.42 -44.50
CA SER A 170 -14.20 4.07 -44.68
C SER A 170 -14.59 3.44 -43.35
N GLN A 171 -13.77 3.67 -42.31
CA GLN A 171 -14.05 3.24 -40.92
C GLN A 171 -15.35 3.83 -40.38
N LEU A 172 -15.57 5.14 -40.60
CA LEU A 172 -16.78 5.81 -40.16
C LEU A 172 -18.04 5.25 -40.83
N ASP A 173 -17.95 4.83 -42.10
CA ASP A 173 -19.08 4.25 -42.83
C ASP A 173 -19.40 2.83 -42.33
N GLU A 174 -18.37 2.04 -41.98
CA GLU A 174 -18.54 0.72 -41.38
C GLU A 174 -19.12 0.80 -39.97
N LEU A 175 -18.63 1.75 -39.17
CA LEU A 175 -19.18 2.07 -37.86
C LEU A 175 -20.65 2.46 -37.95
N LYS A 176 -21.01 3.35 -38.89
CA LYS A 176 -22.41 3.76 -39.11
C LYS A 176 -23.29 2.54 -39.36
N THR A 177 -22.82 1.63 -40.18
CA THR A 177 -23.51 0.37 -40.47
C THR A 177 -23.65 -0.51 -39.22
N ALA A 178 -22.65 -0.54 -38.35
CA ALA A 178 -22.71 -1.26 -37.07
C ALA A 178 -23.69 -0.63 -36.07
N ILE A 179 -23.79 0.71 -36.05
CA ILE A 179 -24.74 1.46 -35.23
C ILE A 179 -26.19 1.21 -35.71
N GLU A 180 -26.43 1.26 -37.02
CA GLU A 180 -27.76 1.01 -37.62
C GLU A 180 -28.27 -0.41 -37.33
N LYS A 181 -27.37 -1.39 -37.21
CA LYS A 181 -27.70 -2.77 -36.80
C LYS A 181 -28.17 -2.89 -35.35
N ARG A 182 -28.05 -1.83 -34.52
CA ARG A 182 -28.53 -1.81 -33.13
C ARG A 182 -29.85 -1.01 -33.03
N PRO A 183 -31.02 -1.67 -32.98
CA PRO A 183 -32.31 -0.99 -32.97
C PRO A 183 -32.54 -0.08 -31.75
N GLU A 184 -31.83 -0.30 -30.64
CA GLU A 184 -31.94 0.55 -29.44
C GLU A 184 -31.27 1.93 -29.60
N ILE A 185 -30.28 2.06 -30.49
CA ILE A 185 -29.56 3.32 -30.76
C ILE A 185 -30.23 4.07 -31.91
N ALA A 186 -30.65 3.35 -32.97
CA ALA A 186 -31.36 3.91 -34.12
C ALA A 186 -32.67 4.65 -33.75
N ASN A 187 -33.30 4.28 -32.63
CA ASN A 187 -34.53 4.90 -32.14
C ASN A 187 -34.31 6.16 -31.28
N ARG A 188 -33.07 6.53 -30.96
CA ARG A 188 -32.75 7.75 -30.19
C ARG A 188 -32.39 8.88 -31.14
N LYS A 189 -33.06 10.02 -31.01
CA LYS A 189 -32.84 11.24 -31.81
C LYS A 189 -31.45 11.87 -31.67
N ILE A 190 -30.67 11.48 -30.66
CA ILE A 190 -29.39 12.11 -30.31
C ILE A 190 -28.41 11.01 -29.94
N VAL A 191 -27.36 10.86 -30.75
CA VAL A 191 -26.18 10.05 -30.45
C VAL A 191 -25.04 11.05 -30.21
N VAL A 192 -24.44 11.00 -29.02
CA VAL A 192 -23.31 11.85 -28.65
C VAL A 192 -22.02 11.06 -28.85
N PHE A 193 -21.12 11.60 -29.66
CA PHE A 193 -19.89 10.91 -30.00
C PHE A 193 -18.69 11.57 -29.31
N HIS A 194 -18.01 10.81 -28.46
CA HIS A 194 -16.81 11.23 -27.76
C HIS A 194 -15.58 10.63 -28.43
N GLN A 195 -14.67 11.49 -28.90
CA GLN A 195 -13.36 11.09 -29.41
C GLN A 195 -12.24 11.63 -28.51
N ASN A 196 -11.09 10.96 -28.51
CA ASN A 196 -9.88 11.47 -27.88
C ASN A 196 -9.35 12.67 -28.69
N ASN A 197 -8.84 13.70 -28.01
CA ASN A 197 -8.37 14.98 -28.57
C ASN A 197 -7.14 14.88 -29.52
N ALA A 198 -6.76 13.70 -29.97
CA ALA A 198 -5.73 13.52 -30.99
C ALA A 198 -6.30 13.97 -32.33
N ARG A 199 -5.77 15.08 -32.87
CA ARG A 199 -6.15 15.55 -34.21
C ARG A 199 -5.72 14.50 -35.23
N PRO A 200 -6.62 13.92 -36.04
CA PRO A 200 -6.20 13.23 -37.24
C PRO A 200 -5.45 14.24 -38.10
N CYS A 201 -4.19 13.98 -38.42
CA CYS A 201 -3.29 14.91 -39.12
C CYS A 201 -3.73 15.27 -40.56
N VAL A 202 -4.92 14.82 -40.99
CA VAL A 202 -5.32 14.74 -42.39
C VAL A 202 -6.57 15.57 -42.74
N PHE A 203 -7.26 16.17 -41.77
CA PHE A 203 -8.46 16.98 -42.02
C PHE A 203 -8.40 18.37 -41.40
N ASP A 204 -8.77 19.39 -42.17
CA ASP A 204 -8.91 20.78 -41.69
C ASP A 204 -10.02 20.95 -40.64
N ASN A 205 -11.04 20.07 -40.67
CA ASN A 205 -12.13 20.06 -39.69
C ASN A 205 -12.72 18.65 -39.48
N PRO A 206 -12.06 17.77 -38.70
CA PRO A 206 -12.46 16.38 -38.52
C PRO A 206 -13.84 16.25 -37.83
N THR A 207 -14.18 17.17 -36.93
CA THR A 207 -15.46 17.18 -36.20
C THR A 207 -16.65 17.28 -37.15
N LYS A 208 -16.60 18.18 -38.15
CA LYS A 208 -17.68 18.33 -39.14
C LYS A 208 -17.85 17.09 -40.03
N VAL A 209 -16.76 16.39 -40.34
CA VAL A 209 -16.80 15.18 -41.17
C VAL A 209 -17.52 14.06 -40.42
N VAL A 210 -17.23 13.91 -39.12
CA VAL A 210 -17.86 12.93 -38.24
C VAL A 210 -19.35 13.23 -38.04
N GLU A 211 -19.71 14.48 -37.76
CA GLU A 211 -21.11 14.90 -37.60
C GLU A 211 -21.93 14.67 -38.88
N ALA A 212 -21.36 15.00 -40.05
CA ALA A 212 -22.03 14.81 -41.34
C ALA A 212 -22.20 13.33 -41.72
N ARG A 213 -21.21 12.47 -41.42
CA ARG A 213 -21.27 11.05 -41.78
C ARG A 213 -22.12 10.23 -40.81
N LEU A 214 -21.95 10.42 -39.51
CA LEU A 214 -22.63 9.63 -38.47
C LEU A 214 -23.97 10.24 -38.03
N GLY A 215 -24.28 11.49 -38.37
CA GLY A 215 -25.50 12.17 -37.91
C GLY A 215 -25.54 12.38 -36.39
N CYS A 216 -24.37 12.41 -35.75
CA CYS A 216 -24.19 12.53 -34.30
C CYS A 216 -23.83 13.97 -33.92
N SER A 217 -24.08 14.37 -32.67
CA SER A 217 -23.60 15.64 -32.10
C SER A 217 -22.31 15.41 -31.33
N THR A 218 -21.30 16.26 -31.51
CA THR A 218 -20.08 16.20 -30.68
C THR A 218 -20.19 17.15 -29.48
N PRO A 219 -19.53 16.88 -28.35
CA PRO A 219 -19.60 17.76 -27.17
C PRO A 219 -18.93 19.13 -27.36
N TYR A 220 -18.21 19.32 -28.48
CA TYR A 220 -17.34 20.48 -28.72
C TYR A 220 -17.87 21.40 -29.84
N SER A 221 -19.08 21.16 -30.36
CA SER A 221 -19.68 21.93 -31.46
C SER A 221 -20.00 23.40 -31.10
N ASP A 222 -20.05 23.73 -29.80
CA ASP A 222 -20.49 25.03 -29.27
C ASP A 222 -19.33 25.90 -28.68
N LEU A 223 -18.06 25.60 -29.02
CA LEU A 223 -16.89 26.41 -28.63
C LEU A 223 -16.24 27.13 -29.83
#